data_AF-Q3AXQ3-F1
#
_entry.id   AF-Q3AXQ3-F1
#
_cell.length_a   1.000
_cell.length_b   1.000
_cell.length_c   1.000
_cell.angle_alpha   90.00
_cell.angle_beta   90.00
_cell.angle_gamma   90.00
#
_symmetry.space_group_name_H-M   'P 1'
#
loop_
_entity.id
_entity.type
_entity.pdbx_description
1 polymer ?
#
loop_
_entity_poly.entity_id
_entity_poly.type
_entity_poly.pdbx_seq_one_letter_code
_entity_poly.pdbx_strand_id
1 'polypeptide(L)'
;MPGWIEGVLQHGHGVASGANSESPYPKGSISIQTPFFKALGLDLSCYWQGTINLSFKPLEIVLRNPDITFENMYWTDLHPPETFSFWNIKLRTIDNHNITGLIYYPHPETKARHWQSSSVLEILAPRMTNLGEGSPLQVKASEGCLQLIDGARLRAKLLEFLKFRVLASPDHFFANSSHLGIREWLSKTNPEFLILPNKDLDYVWNQAKTLYTET
;
A
#
# COMPACT_ATOMS: atom_id res chain seq x y z
N MET A 1 21.37 2.19 4.46
CA MET A 1 20.77 1.59 5.67
C MET A 1 19.27 1.60 5.49
N PRO A 2 18.53 0.51 5.69
CA PRO A 2 17.07 0.57 5.73
C PRO A 2 16.69 1.44 6.94
N GLY A 3 16.34 2.68 6.62
CA GLY A 3 16.15 3.75 7.59
C GLY A 3 14.78 3.70 8.24
N TRP A 4 14.69 4.32 9.41
CA TRP A 4 13.41 4.81 9.90
C TRP A 4 12.86 5.81 8.89
N ILE A 5 11.60 5.65 8.50
CA ILE A 5 10.89 6.65 7.71
C ILE A 5 9.86 7.33 8.60
N GLU A 6 9.71 8.64 8.42
CA GLU A 6 8.79 9.43 9.22
C GLU A 6 7.52 9.70 8.42
N GLY A 7 6.38 9.50 9.06
CA GLY A 7 5.08 9.93 8.56
C GLY A 7 4.36 10.77 9.61
N VAL A 8 3.22 11.31 9.21
CA VAL A 8 2.38 12.18 10.05
C VAL A 8 1.06 11.47 10.35
N LEU A 9 0.68 11.41 11.63
CA LEU A 9 -0.58 10.83 12.04
C LEU A 9 -1.77 11.58 11.43
N GLN A 10 -2.74 10.84 10.92
CA GLN A 10 -3.99 11.37 10.37
C GLN A 10 -5.20 10.72 11.01
N HIS A 11 -6.32 11.45 10.98
CA HIS A 11 -7.61 10.87 11.30
C HIS A 11 -8.01 9.83 10.24
N GLY A 12 -8.30 8.60 10.68
CA GLY A 12 -8.84 7.54 9.82
C GLY A 12 -10.36 7.65 9.67
N HIS A 13 -10.95 6.87 8.75
CA HIS A 13 -12.40 6.86 8.53
C HIS A 13 -13.23 6.18 9.63
N GLY A 14 -12.61 5.72 10.73
CA GLY A 14 -13.29 5.08 11.86
C GLY A 14 -13.89 3.69 11.59
N VAL A 15 -13.70 3.12 10.39
CA VAL A 15 -14.23 1.78 10.03
C VAL A 15 -13.49 0.66 10.78
N ALA A 16 -12.17 0.75 10.86
CA ALA A 16 -11.34 -0.23 11.55
C ALA A 16 -11.67 -0.32 13.05
N SER A 17 -11.93 0.82 13.68
CA SER A 17 -12.20 0.94 15.11
C SER A 17 -13.68 0.89 15.50
N GLY A 18 -14.59 0.93 14.53
CA GLY A 18 -16.03 1.04 14.80
C GLY A 18 -16.46 2.43 15.30
N ALA A 19 -15.57 3.43 15.21
CA ALA A 19 -15.90 4.82 15.57
C ALA A 19 -16.83 5.50 14.55
N ASN A 20 -16.95 4.94 13.34
CA ASN A 20 -17.85 5.44 12.32
C ASN A 20 -19.24 4.82 12.48
N SER A 21 -20.24 5.64 12.81
CA SER A 21 -21.63 5.23 12.99
C SER A 21 -22.32 4.73 11.72
N GLU A 22 -21.82 5.11 10.54
CA GLU A 22 -22.33 4.67 9.24
C GLU A 22 -21.65 3.39 8.75
N SER A 23 -20.66 2.88 9.49
CA SER A 23 -19.98 1.63 9.16
C SER A 23 -20.94 0.44 9.29
N PRO A 24 -20.95 -0.51 8.33
CA PRO A 24 -21.67 -1.77 8.49
C PRO A 24 -21.08 -2.67 9.59
N TYR A 25 -19.93 -2.28 10.16
CA TYR A 25 -19.20 -2.99 11.20
C TYR A 25 -19.27 -2.22 12.53
N PRO A 26 -20.34 -2.38 13.34
CA PRO A 26 -20.54 -1.60 14.56
C PRO A 26 -19.49 -1.87 15.65
N LYS A 27 -18.80 -3.02 15.59
CA LYS A 27 -17.67 -3.36 16.48
C LYS A 27 -16.30 -2.99 15.88
N GLY A 28 -16.28 -2.42 14.68
CA GLY A 28 -15.07 -2.20 13.90
C GLY A 28 -14.59 -3.45 13.15
N SER A 29 -14.01 -3.27 11.96
CA SER A 29 -13.57 -4.41 11.14
C SER A 29 -12.47 -5.24 11.82
N ILE A 30 -11.52 -4.60 12.53
CA ILE A 30 -10.41 -5.31 13.19
C ILE A 30 -10.93 -6.27 14.26
N SER A 31 -11.93 -5.85 15.05
CA SER A 31 -12.53 -6.72 16.07
C SER A 31 -13.24 -7.93 15.46
N ILE A 32 -13.95 -7.73 14.36
CA ILE A 32 -14.66 -8.81 13.66
C ILE A 32 -13.65 -9.77 12.99
N GLN A 33 -12.58 -9.25 12.39
CA GLN A 33 -11.58 -10.04 11.68
C GLN A 33 -10.61 -10.80 12.60
N THR A 34 -10.34 -10.29 13.81
CA THR A 34 -9.41 -10.88 14.78
C THR A 34 -9.58 -12.40 15.00
N PRO A 35 -10.79 -12.95 15.24
CA PRO A 35 -10.96 -14.39 15.40
C PRO A 35 -10.57 -15.20 14.15
N PHE A 36 -10.79 -14.66 12.95
CA PHE A 36 -10.42 -15.33 11.69
C PHE A 36 -8.91 -15.37 11.51
N PHE A 37 -8.23 -14.23 11.70
CA PHE A 37 -6.76 -14.18 11.66
C PHE A 37 -6.14 -15.10 12.71
N LYS A 38 -6.70 -15.14 13.93
CA LYS A 38 -6.21 -16.00 15.00
C LYS A 38 -6.34 -17.49 14.65
N ALA A 39 -7.46 -17.90 14.04
CA ALA A 39 -7.65 -19.27 13.58
C ALA A 39 -6.63 -19.66 12.48
N LEU A 40 -6.14 -18.68 11.72
CA LEU A 40 -5.13 -18.86 10.67
C LEU A 40 -3.68 -18.63 11.15
N GLY A 41 -3.47 -18.42 12.45
CA GLY A 41 -2.14 -18.34 13.07
C GLY A 41 -1.61 -16.94 13.36
N LEU A 42 -2.40 -15.88 13.16
CA LEU A 42 -2.04 -14.50 13.52
C LEU A 42 -2.96 -13.97 14.63
N ASP A 43 -2.46 -13.90 15.87
CA ASP A 43 -3.20 -13.37 17.00
C ASP A 43 -3.06 -11.85 17.11
N LEU A 44 -4.14 -11.10 16.86
CA LEU A 44 -4.18 -9.64 16.96
C LEU A 44 -4.62 -9.12 18.35
N SER A 45 -4.87 -10.00 19.32
CA SER A 45 -5.42 -9.60 20.64
C SER A 45 -4.54 -8.65 21.45
N CYS A 46 -3.24 -8.60 21.16
CA CYS A 46 -2.30 -7.67 21.78
C CYS A 46 -2.37 -6.23 21.21
N TYR A 47 -3.08 -6.04 20.10
CA TYR A 47 -3.23 -4.73 19.45
C TYR A 47 -4.53 -4.04 19.83
N TRP A 48 -4.52 -2.72 19.74
CA TRP A 48 -5.75 -1.94 19.79
C TRP A 48 -6.68 -2.34 18.65
N GLN A 49 -7.99 -2.38 18.92
CA GLN A 49 -9.02 -2.76 17.96
C GLN A 49 -9.31 -1.60 17.00
N GLY A 50 -8.33 -1.26 16.17
CA GLY A 50 -8.36 -0.16 15.22
C GLY A 50 -6.97 0.10 14.64
N THR A 51 -6.89 0.95 13.61
CA THR A 51 -5.65 1.25 12.90
C THR A 51 -5.18 2.67 13.19
N ILE A 52 -3.86 2.84 13.34
CA ILE A 52 -3.21 4.14 13.24
C ILE A 52 -3.02 4.43 11.76
N ASN A 53 -3.49 5.58 11.30
CA ASN A 53 -3.33 6.02 9.92
C ASN A 53 -2.13 6.96 9.84
N LEU A 54 -1.08 6.52 9.16
CA LEU A 54 0.17 7.26 9.03
C LEU A 54 0.38 7.71 7.58
N SER A 55 0.39 9.03 7.36
CA SER A 55 0.52 9.61 6.03
C SER A 55 1.96 9.99 5.70
N PHE A 56 2.34 9.73 4.45
CA PHE A 56 3.64 10.07 3.85
C PHE A 56 3.52 11.06 2.69
N LYS A 57 2.35 11.72 2.55
CA LYS A 57 2.14 12.71 1.50
C LYS A 57 3.30 13.74 1.45
N PRO A 58 3.74 14.15 0.25
CA PRO A 58 3.19 13.79 -1.07
C PRO A 58 3.71 12.45 -1.63
N LEU A 59 4.56 11.73 -0.89
CA LEU A 59 5.13 10.46 -1.35
C LEU A 59 4.12 9.33 -1.27
N GLU A 60 4.31 8.33 -2.12
CA GLU A 60 3.51 7.12 -2.19
C GLU A 60 4.30 5.94 -1.63
N ILE A 61 3.58 4.98 -1.06
CA ILE A 61 4.13 3.81 -0.41
C ILE A 61 4.17 2.65 -1.40
N VAL A 62 5.30 1.96 -1.45
CA VAL A 62 5.46 0.68 -2.13
C VAL A 62 5.78 -0.38 -1.09
N LEU A 63 4.86 -1.35 -0.95
CA LEU A 63 5.01 -2.52 -0.08
C LEU A 63 5.41 -3.75 -0.91
N ARG A 64 6.35 -4.54 -0.40
CA ARG A 64 6.84 -5.79 -1.03
C ARG A 64 7.14 -6.83 0.03
N ASN A 65 7.11 -8.10 -0.35
CA ASN A 65 7.52 -9.23 0.49
C ASN A 65 6.83 -9.22 1.88
N PRO A 66 5.49 -9.39 1.94
CA PRO A 66 4.77 -9.49 3.22
C PRO A 66 5.28 -10.66 4.05
N ASP A 67 5.29 -10.48 5.38
CA ASP A 67 5.63 -11.55 6.31
C ASP A 67 4.51 -12.60 6.40
N ILE A 68 3.25 -12.15 6.28
CA ILE A 68 2.07 -13.02 6.31
C ILE A 68 1.09 -12.51 5.25
N THR A 69 0.51 -13.44 4.50
CA THR A 69 -0.59 -13.15 3.57
C THR A 69 -1.70 -14.17 3.73
N PHE A 70 -2.93 -13.68 3.85
CA PHE A 70 -4.16 -14.47 3.82
C PHE A 70 -4.91 -14.12 2.54
N GLU A 71 -4.86 -15.02 1.56
CA GLU A 71 -5.55 -14.83 0.29
C GLU A 71 -7.02 -15.19 0.40
N ASN A 72 -7.90 -14.33 -0.13
CA ASN A 72 -9.35 -14.57 -0.22
C ASN A 72 -9.97 -15.06 1.11
N MET A 73 -9.66 -14.38 2.20
CA MET A 73 -10.19 -14.70 3.52
C MET A 73 -11.67 -14.31 3.60
N TYR A 74 -12.52 -15.30 3.89
CA TYR A 74 -13.94 -15.08 4.17
C TYR A 74 -14.15 -14.73 5.64
N TRP A 75 -14.45 -13.46 5.93
CA TRP A 75 -14.63 -12.96 7.30
C TRP A 75 -16.00 -12.31 7.55
N THR A 76 -16.83 -12.19 6.52
CA THR A 76 -18.19 -11.65 6.59
C THR A 76 -19.02 -12.09 5.39
N ASP A 77 -20.34 -12.15 5.54
CA ASP A 77 -21.29 -12.44 4.45
C ASP A 77 -21.66 -11.20 3.61
N LEU A 78 -21.11 -10.02 3.94
CA LEU A 78 -21.51 -8.74 3.34
C LEU A 78 -20.84 -8.42 2.00
N HIS A 79 -19.78 -9.15 1.64
CA HIS A 79 -19.01 -8.97 0.42
C HIS A 79 -18.19 -10.22 0.11
N PRO A 80 -17.62 -10.34 -1.11
CA PRO A 80 -16.68 -11.41 -1.44
C PRO A 80 -15.48 -11.45 -0.48
N PRO A 81 -14.78 -12.60 -0.41
CA PRO A 81 -13.56 -12.72 0.38
C PRO A 81 -12.49 -11.68 -0.02
N GLU A 82 -11.68 -11.28 0.95
CA GLU A 82 -10.64 -10.25 0.76
C GLU A 82 -9.26 -10.80 1.07
N THR A 83 -8.23 -10.28 0.39
CA THR A 83 -6.84 -10.61 0.64
C THR A 83 -6.22 -9.61 1.60
N PHE A 84 -5.49 -10.10 2.59
CA PHE A 84 -4.80 -9.29 3.60
C PHE A 84 -3.34 -9.66 3.66
N SER A 85 -2.47 -8.66 3.72
CA SER A 85 -1.04 -8.85 3.98
C SER A 85 -0.59 -8.06 5.21
N PHE A 86 0.42 -8.61 5.88
CA PHE A 86 0.99 -8.04 7.09
C PHE A 86 2.51 -7.97 7.02
N TRP A 87 3.06 -6.91 7.61
CA TRP A 87 4.50 -6.73 7.80
C TRP A 87 4.79 -6.38 9.25
N ASN A 88 5.74 -7.09 9.85
CA ASN A 88 6.30 -6.76 11.13
C ASN A 88 7.07 -5.45 11.03
N ILE A 89 6.75 -4.53 11.93
CA ILE A 89 7.38 -3.22 11.99
C ILE A 89 7.78 -2.84 13.41
N LYS A 90 8.71 -1.91 13.48
CA LYS A 90 8.97 -1.12 14.68
C LYS A 90 8.45 0.28 14.47
N LEU A 91 7.83 0.82 15.50
CA LEU A 91 7.40 2.19 15.62
C LEU A 91 8.29 2.91 16.62
N ARG A 92 8.57 4.18 16.38
CA ARG A 92 9.31 5.03 17.29
C ARG A 92 8.60 6.37 17.41
N THR A 93 8.20 6.69 18.64
CA THR A 93 7.68 8.01 19.02
C THR A 93 8.84 8.97 19.34
N ILE A 94 8.53 10.26 19.50
CA ILE A 94 9.49 11.30 19.93
C ILE A 94 10.19 10.92 21.24
N ASP A 95 9.48 10.26 22.16
CA ASP A 95 10.03 9.81 23.45
C ASP A 95 10.88 8.52 23.33
N ASN A 96 11.20 8.10 22.10
CA ASN A 96 12.11 7.02 21.75
C ASN A 96 11.70 5.62 22.26
N HIS A 97 10.41 5.40 22.51
CA HIS A 97 9.89 4.06 22.78
C HIS A 97 9.75 3.29 21.47
N ASN A 98 10.54 2.22 21.32
CA ASN A 98 10.42 1.29 20.20
C ASN A 98 9.28 0.31 20.49
N ILE A 99 8.19 0.44 19.74
CA ILE A 99 6.99 -0.39 19.88
C ILE A 99 6.92 -1.35 18.70
N THR A 100 6.59 -2.61 18.94
CA THR A 100 6.31 -3.56 17.85
C THR A 100 4.89 -3.34 17.35
N GLY A 101 4.72 -3.32 16.03
CA GLY A 101 3.42 -3.27 15.39
C GLY A 101 3.38 -4.09 14.11
N LEU A 102 2.24 -4.03 13.43
CA LEU A 102 2.05 -4.61 12.11
C LEU A 102 1.55 -3.54 11.15
N ILE A 103 2.06 -3.51 9.93
CA ILE A 103 1.31 -2.94 8.82
C ILE A 103 0.15 -3.88 8.55
N TYR A 104 -1.07 -3.36 8.54
CA TYR A 104 -2.28 -4.07 8.11
C TYR A 104 -2.64 -3.58 6.71
N TYR A 105 -2.60 -4.47 5.72
CA TYR A 105 -2.85 -4.10 4.33
C TYR A 105 -3.99 -4.94 3.74
N PRO A 106 -5.21 -4.40 3.68
CA PRO A 106 -6.28 -4.98 2.87
C PRO A 106 -6.01 -4.66 1.39
N HIS A 107 -5.89 -5.69 0.54
CA HIS A 107 -5.56 -5.53 -0.87
C HIS A 107 -6.71 -4.86 -1.65
N PRO A 108 -6.47 -3.73 -2.33
CA PRO A 108 -7.52 -2.99 -3.03
C PRO A 108 -8.17 -3.80 -4.17
N GLU A 109 -7.45 -4.75 -4.75
CA GLU A 109 -7.93 -5.60 -5.86
C GLU A 109 -9.10 -6.50 -5.44
N THR A 110 -9.14 -6.90 -4.17
CA THR A 110 -10.19 -7.76 -3.62
C THR A 110 -11.22 -7.00 -2.78
N LYS A 111 -10.95 -5.72 -2.48
CA LYS A 111 -11.77 -4.90 -1.61
C LYS A 111 -12.86 -4.20 -2.40
N ALA A 112 -14.09 -4.72 -2.31
CA ALA A 112 -15.24 -4.21 -3.05
C ALA A 112 -15.61 -2.76 -2.70
N ARG A 113 -15.22 -2.27 -1.52
CA ARG A 113 -15.54 -0.91 -1.04
C ARG A 113 -14.33 -0.27 -0.37
N HIS A 114 -14.02 0.95 -0.79
CA HIS A 114 -12.98 1.86 -0.27
C HIS A 114 -11.56 1.66 -0.83
N TRP A 115 -11.14 2.67 -1.59
CA TRP A 115 -9.76 2.88 -2.03
C TRP A 115 -9.03 3.72 -0.98
N GLN A 116 -8.01 3.15 -0.33
CA GLN A 116 -7.14 3.92 0.55
C GLN A 116 -6.05 4.63 -0.26
N SER A 117 -5.70 5.84 0.17
CA SER A 117 -4.62 6.64 -0.44
C SER A 117 -3.31 5.85 -0.48
N SER A 118 -2.61 5.85 -1.63
CA SER A 118 -1.28 5.20 -1.76
C SER A 118 -0.22 5.80 -0.84
N SER A 119 -0.50 6.92 -0.19
CA SER A 119 0.36 7.58 0.79
C SER A 119 0.03 7.30 2.26
N VAL A 120 -0.95 6.45 2.58
CA VAL A 120 -1.34 6.16 3.98
C VAL A 120 -1.08 4.69 4.34
N LEU A 121 -0.36 4.46 5.43
CA LEU A 121 -0.25 3.15 6.06
C LEU A 121 -1.30 3.00 7.17
N GLU A 122 -1.98 1.86 7.19
CA GLU A 122 -2.71 1.40 8.37
C GLU A 122 -1.81 0.53 9.24
N ILE A 123 -1.68 0.91 10.51
CA ILE A 123 -0.80 0.23 11.46
C ILE A 123 -1.60 -0.29 12.65
N LEU A 124 -1.43 -1.57 12.96
CA LEU A 124 -1.86 -2.18 14.22
C LEU A 124 -0.72 -2.07 15.22
N ALA A 125 -1.03 -1.53 16.40
CA ALA A 125 -0.08 -1.41 17.50
C ALA A 125 -0.83 -1.55 18.83
N PRO A 126 -0.13 -1.89 19.93
CA PRO A 126 -0.69 -1.74 21.27
C PRO A 126 -1.24 -0.33 21.47
N ARG A 127 -2.18 -0.17 22.41
CA ARG A 127 -2.76 1.15 22.69
C ARG A 127 -1.65 2.12 23.11
N MET A 128 -1.39 3.11 22.26
CA MET A 128 -0.45 4.19 22.52
C MET A 128 -1.19 5.38 23.11
N THR A 129 -0.67 5.94 24.20
CA THR A 129 -1.18 7.19 24.78
C THR A 129 -0.47 8.38 24.14
N ASN A 130 -1.11 9.56 24.17
CA ASN A 130 -0.52 10.85 23.72
C ASN A 130 -0.22 10.94 22.21
N LEU A 131 -0.96 10.23 21.36
CA LEU A 131 -0.89 10.41 19.91
C LEU A 131 -1.94 11.42 19.45
N GLY A 132 -1.50 12.64 19.15
CA GLY A 132 -2.31 13.66 18.51
C GLY A 132 -2.24 13.56 16.99
N GLU A 133 -3.32 13.93 16.30
CA GLU A 133 -3.28 14.17 14.86
C GLU A 133 -2.19 15.20 14.52
N GLY A 134 -1.50 15.01 13.39
CA GLY A 134 -0.37 15.86 13.01
C GLY A 134 0.96 15.51 13.70
N SER A 135 0.97 14.58 14.67
CA SER A 135 2.21 14.16 15.32
C SER A 135 3.07 13.30 14.39
N PRO A 136 4.40 13.45 14.41
CA PRO A 136 5.28 12.57 13.65
C PRO A 136 5.39 11.21 14.32
N LEU A 137 5.49 10.16 13.50
CA LEU A 137 5.78 8.80 13.95
C LEU A 137 6.72 8.14 12.95
N GLN A 138 7.79 7.56 13.48
CA GLN A 138 8.75 6.85 12.67
C GLN A 138 8.39 5.37 12.61
N VAL A 139 8.48 4.79 11.41
CA VAL A 139 8.25 3.37 11.15
C VAL A 139 9.48 2.76 10.49
N LYS A 140 9.76 1.51 10.85
CA LYS A 140 10.80 0.69 10.25
C LYS A 140 10.25 -0.71 9.97
N ALA A 141 10.35 -1.14 8.71
CA ALA A 141 10.09 -2.50 8.28
C ALA A 141 11.42 -3.23 7.97
N SER A 142 11.31 -4.52 7.64
CA SER A 142 12.41 -5.27 7.04
C SER A 142 12.91 -4.60 5.76
N GLU A 143 14.19 -4.79 5.45
CA GLU A 143 14.82 -4.15 4.29
C GLU A 143 14.10 -4.49 2.98
N GLY A 144 13.91 -3.48 2.13
CA GLY A 144 13.23 -3.63 0.84
C GLY A 144 11.72 -3.84 0.90
N CYS A 145 11.12 -4.00 2.09
CA CYS A 145 9.70 -4.29 2.23
C CYS A 145 8.82 -3.03 2.17
N LEU A 146 9.37 -1.88 2.56
CA LEU A 146 8.68 -0.59 2.59
C LEU A 146 9.56 0.47 1.95
N GLN A 147 9.05 1.12 0.91
CA GLN A 147 9.73 2.19 0.19
C GLN A 147 8.76 3.36 -0.04
N LEU A 148 9.30 4.58 -0.02
CA LEU A 148 8.57 5.77 -0.43
C LEU A 148 9.05 6.22 -1.80
N ILE A 149 8.12 6.58 -2.67
CA ILE A 149 8.40 7.08 -4.01
C ILE A 149 7.66 8.38 -4.28
N ASP A 150 8.26 9.23 -5.11
CA ASP A 150 7.53 10.30 -5.78
C ASP A 150 6.84 9.70 -7.02
N GLY A 151 5.69 9.06 -6.78
CA GLY A 151 4.96 8.33 -7.82
C GLY A 151 4.52 9.24 -8.96
N ALA A 152 4.09 10.47 -8.66
CA ALA A 152 3.70 11.45 -9.65
C ALA A 152 4.86 11.78 -10.60
N ARG A 153 6.04 12.07 -10.03
CA ARG A 153 7.24 12.34 -10.82
C ARG A 153 7.69 11.12 -11.62
N LEU A 154 7.68 9.93 -11.03
CA LEU A 154 8.09 8.70 -11.73
C LEU A 154 7.18 8.37 -12.91
N ARG A 155 5.86 8.50 -12.74
CA ARG A 155 4.88 8.29 -13.83
C ARG A 155 5.09 9.30 -14.96
N ALA A 156 5.29 10.58 -14.64
CA ALA A 156 5.59 11.61 -15.64
C ALA A 156 6.90 11.34 -16.40
N LYS A 157 7.97 10.99 -15.67
CA LYS A 157 9.25 10.60 -16.28
C LYS A 157 9.12 9.37 -17.17
N LEU A 158 8.35 8.36 -16.77
CA LEU A 158 8.13 7.16 -17.57
C LEU A 158 7.39 7.51 -18.86
N LEU A 159 6.35 8.33 -18.79
CA LEU A 159 5.61 8.77 -19.97
C LEU A 159 6.52 9.50 -20.98
N GLU A 160 7.32 10.44 -20.49
CA GLU A 160 8.31 11.15 -21.31
C GLU A 160 9.34 10.18 -21.92
N PHE A 161 9.83 9.23 -21.11
CA PHE A 161 10.78 8.20 -21.56
C PHE A 161 10.21 7.33 -22.68
N LEU A 162 8.92 7.02 -22.66
CA LEU A 162 8.25 6.22 -23.69
C LEU A 162 8.09 6.97 -25.01
N LYS A 163 7.96 8.30 -25.01
CA LYS A 163 7.67 9.12 -26.20
C LYS A 163 8.53 8.75 -27.42
N PHE A 164 9.84 8.87 -27.32
CA PHE A 164 10.73 8.64 -28.46
C PHE A 164 10.81 7.16 -28.88
N ARG A 165 10.48 6.24 -27.97
CA ARG A 165 10.52 4.80 -28.24
C ARG A 165 9.28 4.33 -28.98
N VAL A 166 8.12 4.85 -28.60
CA VAL A 166 6.88 4.63 -29.33
C VAL A 166 6.97 5.26 -30.71
N LEU A 167 7.42 6.51 -30.83
CA LEU A 167 7.54 7.20 -32.13
C LEU A 167 8.52 6.52 -33.09
N ALA A 168 9.52 5.78 -32.58
CA ALA A 168 10.45 5.02 -33.41
C ALA A 168 9.85 3.69 -33.94
N SER A 169 8.78 3.18 -33.33
CA SER A 169 8.15 1.91 -33.72
C SER A 169 6.68 1.82 -33.28
N PRO A 170 5.80 2.70 -33.77
CA PRO A 170 4.44 2.84 -33.24
C PRO A 170 3.59 1.56 -33.42
N ASP A 171 3.78 0.85 -34.53
CA ASP A 171 3.02 -0.37 -34.86
C ASP A 171 3.42 -1.61 -34.05
N HIS A 172 4.64 -1.63 -33.50
CA HIS A 172 5.20 -2.82 -32.85
C HIS A 172 5.54 -2.64 -31.38
N PHE A 173 5.73 -1.41 -30.90
CA PHE A 173 6.18 -1.16 -29.52
C PHE A 173 5.25 -1.79 -28.48
N PHE A 174 3.94 -1.75 -28.72
CA PHE A 174 2.92 -2.27 -27.79
C PHE A 174 2.55 -3.75 -28.01
N ALA A 175 3.20 -4.46 -28.94
CA ALA A 175 2.85 -5.84 -29.29
C ALA A 175 2.95 -6.81 -28.10
N ASN A 176 3.85 -6.56 -27.15
CA ASN A 176 3.94 -7.29 -25.88
C ASN A 176 3.76 -6.33 -24.69
N SER A 177 2.50 -6.13 -24.30
CA SER A 177 2.13 -5.29 -23.14
C SER A 177 1.82 -6.11 -21.88
N SER A 178 2.33 -7.34 -21.79
CA SER A 178 2.20 -8.13 -20.55
C SER A 178 3.03 -7.50 -19.43
N HIS A 179 2.61 -7.64 -18.16
CA HIS A 179 3.39 -7.13 -17.02
C HIS A 179 4.81 -7.69 -16.98
N LEU A 180 4.99 -8.97 -17.33
CA LEU A 180 6.30 -9.60 -17.42
C LEU A 180 7.13 -8.94 -18.53
N GLY A 181 6.58 -8.81 -19.73
CA GLY A 181 7.27 -8.18 -20.87
C GLY A 181 7.67 -6.73 -20.59
N ILE A 182 6.77 -5.94 -20.01
CA ILE A 182 7.04 -4.55 -19.61
C ILE A 182 8.20 -4.51 -18.60
N ARG A 183 8.16 -5.35 -17.55
CA ARG A 183 9.21 -5.38 -16.52
C ARG A 183 10.56 -5.86 -17.05
N GLU A 184 10.59 -6.88 -17.91
CA GLU A 184 11.81 -7.35 -18.56
C GLU A 184 12.43 -6.31 -19.48
N TRP A 185 11.59 -5.51 -20.15
CA TRP A 185 12.06 -4.44 -21.00
C TRP A 185 12.60 -3.25 -20.17
N LEU A 186 11.88 -2.86 -19.11
CA LEU A 186 12.33 -1.80 -18.20
C LEU A 186 13.63 -2.15 -17.49
N SER A 187 13.83 -3.42 -17.09
CA SER A 187 15.08 -3.84 -16.44
C SER A 187 16.32 -3.70 -17.33
N LYS A 188 16.14 -3.75 -18.66
CA LYS A 188 17.23 -3.57 -19.64
C LYS A 188 17.41 -2.10 -20.05
N THR A 189 16.34 -1.32 -20.06
CA THR A 189 16.36 0.03 -20.65
C THR A 189 16.41 1.16 -19.64
N ASN A 190 15.66 1.05 -18.54
CA ASN A 190 15.73 1.97 -17.40
C ASN A 190 15.11 1.33 -16.14
N PRO A 191 15.92 0.70 -15.27
CA PRO A 191 15.45 0.00 -14.08
C PRO A 191 14.74 0.89 -13.04
N GLU A 192 14.88 2.22 -13.11
CA GLU A 192 14.31 3.13 -12.11
C GLU A 192 12.77 3.00 -12.01
N PHE A 193 12.12 2.64 -13.12
CA PHE A 193 10.67 2.52 -13.19
C PHE A 193 10.13 1.19 -12.64
N LEU A 194 10.99 0.21 -12.35
CA LEU A 194 10.56 -1.09 -11.80
C LEU A 194 9.95 -0.99 -10.41
N ILE A 195 10.22 0.13 -9.72
CA ILE A 195 9.65 0.43 -8.41
C ILE A 195 8.14 0.69 -8.49
N LEU A 196 7.63 1.15 -9.65
CA LEU A 196 6.21 1.41 -9.85
C LEU A 196 5.38 0.12 -9.74
N PRO A 197 4.22 0.17 -9.07
CA PRO A 197 3.23 -0.91 -9.08
C PRO A 197 2.73 -1.21 -10.50
N ASN A 198 2.24 -2.43 -10.75
CA ASN A 198 1.72 -2.81 -12.08
C ASN A 198 0.61 -1.87 -12.55
N LYS A 199 -0.33 -1.48 -11.67
CA LYS A 199 -1.39 -0.53 -12.01
C LYS A 199 -0.88 0.82 -12.55
N ASP A 200 0.26 1.29 -12.04
CA ASP A 200 0.85 2.56 -12.46
C ASP A 200 1.59 2.39 -13.80
N LEU A 201 2.26 1.24 -13.98
CA LEU A 201 2.85 0.88 -15.25
C LEU A 201 1.77 0.79 -16.33
N ASP A 202 0.66 0.09 -16.07
CA ASP A 202 -0.47 -0.05 -16.99
C ASP A 202 -1.08 1.30 -17.33
N TYR A 203 -1.29 2.15 -16.33
CA TYR A 203 -1.80 3.51 -16.54
C TYR A 203 -0.91 4.30 -17.50
N VAL A 204 0.40 4.34 -17.25
CA VAL A 204 1.34 5.08 -18.11
C VAL A 204 1.47 4.44 -19.49
N TRP A 205 1.45 3.10 -19.58
CA TRP A 205 1.54 2.37 -20.85
C TRP A 205 0.35 2.68 -21.75
N ASN A 206 -0.87 2.62 -21.21
CA ASN A 206 -2.09 2.95 -21.92
C ASN A 206 -2.11 4.43 -22.34
N GLN A 207 -1.68 5.33 -21.44
CA GLN A 207 -1.57 6.75 -21.76
C GLN A 207 -0.57 7.00 -22.91
N ALA A 208 0.59 6.34 -22.90
CA ALA A 208 1.57 6.46 -23.97
C ALA A 208 1.03 5.92 -25.30
N LYS A 209 0.28 4.82 -25.28
CA LYS A 209 -0.38 4.29 -26.48
C LYS A 209 -1.34 5.32 -27.06
N THR A 210 -2.28 5.83 -26.28
CA THR A 210 -3.22 6.86 -26.75
C THR A 210 -2.51 8.10 -27.28
N LEU A 211 -1.49 8.61 -26.58
CA LEU A 211 -0.84 9.87 -26.97
C LEU A 211 0.12 9.76 -28.16
N TYR A 212 0.72 8.59 -28.40
CA TYR A 212 1.84 8.45 -29.34
C TYR A 212 1.59 7.48 -30.50
N THR A 213 0.45 6.78 -30.55
CA THR A 213 0.07 5.94 -31.71
C THR A 213 -1.14 6.45 -32.49
N GLU A 214 -1.86 7.46 -31.99
CA GLU A 214 -2.97 8.08 -32.71
C GLU A 214 -2.43 9.20 -33.64
N THR A 215 -2.17 8.83 -34.90
CA THR A 215 -2.13 9.74 -36.06
C THR A 215 -3.00 9.19 -37.16
#